data_AF-A0A932DPV7-F1
#
_entry.id   AF-A0A932DPV7-F1
#
_cell.length_a   1.000
_cell.length_b   1.000
_cell.length_c   1.000
_cell.angle_alpha   90.00
_cell.angle_beta   90.00
_cell.angle_gamma   90.00
#
_symmetry.space_group_name_H-M   'P 1'
#
loop_
_entity.id
_entity.type
_entity.pdbx_description
1 polymer ?
#
loop_
_entity_poly.entity_id
_entity_poly.type
_entity_poly.pdbx_seq_one_letter_code
_entity_poly.pdbx_strand_id
1 'polypeptide(L)'
;MKEVAQEALKYLQDNLLLSIVLAAVAGFAGMKTVALAKKTNPALFFIVGVLGVFLGQFAIRYLGIKDVLDQVAEFSLIFDLLAAYIGAFVVGAIVHMFSPH
;
A
#
# COMPACT_ATOMS: atom_id res chain seq x y z
N MET A 1 8.04 15.36 -7.21
CA MET A 1 7.56 14.07 -7.75
C MET A 1 8.62 12.97 -7.62
N LYS A 2 9.78 13.08 -8.29
CA LYS A 2 10.87 12.09 -8.21
C LYS A 2 11.43 11.92 -6.79
N GLU A 3 11.68 13.03 -6.10
CA GLU A 3 12.20 13.03 -4.72
C GLU A 3 11.24 12.34 -3.75
N VAL A 4 9.95 12.69 -3.81
CA VAL A 4 8.89 12.06 -3.00
C VAL A 4 8.82 10.54 -3.21
N ALA A 5 8.95 10.07 -4.46
CA ALA A 5 9.00 8.64 -4.76
C ALA A 5 10.24 7.97 -4.17
N GLN A 6 11.40 8.63 -4.23
CA GLN A 6 12.63 8.12 -3.61
C GLN A 6 12.52 8.08 -2.09
N GLU A 7 11.91 9.08 -1.45
CA GLU A 7 11.68 9.08 0.00
C GLU A 7 10.70 7.99 0.45
N ALA A 8 9.62 7.78 -0.30
CA ALA A 8 8.69 6.68 -0.04
C ALA A 8 9.44 5.34 -0.15
N LEU A 9 10.21 5.15 -1.21
CA LEU A 9 10.96 3.92 -1.44
C LEU A 9 12.05 3.68 -0.39
N LYS A 10 12.75 4.75 0.01
CA LYS A 10 13.74 4.69 1.10
C LYS A 10 13.09 4.29 2.41
N TYR A 11 11.95 4.87 2.77
CA TYR A 11 11.23 4.48 3.98
C TYR A 11 10.82 3.01 3.99
N LEU A 12 10.39 2.48 2.85
CA LEU A 12 10.07 1.06 2.72
C LEU A 12 11.31 0.16 2.87
N GLN A 13 12.46 0.59 2.36
CA GLN A 13 13.73 -0.12 2.53
C GLN A 13 14.20 -0.10 3.98
N ASP A 14 14.12 1.05 4.65
CA ASP A 14 14.48 1.21 6.06
C ASP A 14 13.56 0.37 6.97
N ASN A 15 12.30 0.15 6.55
CA ASN A 15 11.29 -0.63 7.27
C ASN A 15 10.88 -1.89 6.49
N LEU A 16 11.85 -2.63 5.94
CA LEU A 16 11.58 -3.72 4.99
C LEU A 16 10.63 -4.81 5.54
N LEU A 17 10.89 -5.29 6.76
CA LEU A 17 10.04 -6.32 7.38
C LEU A 17 8.60 -5.84 7.55
N LEU A 18 8.42 -4.62 8.03
CA LEU A 18 7.10 -4.01 8.18
C LEU A 18 6.41 -3.86 6.82
N SER A 19 7.14 -3.37 5.83
CA SER A 19 6.64 -3.18 4.46
C SER A 19 6.15 -4.48 3.83
N ILE A 20 6.84 -5.59 4.06
CA ILE A 20 6.44 -6.93 3.59
C ILE A 20 5.13 -7.37 4.28
N VAL A 21 5.02 -7.18 5.60
CA VAL A 21 3.80 -7.52 6.36
C VAL A 21 2.63 -6.67 5.88
N LEU A 22 2.82 -5.35 5.75
CA LEU A 22 1.80 -4.44 5.25
C LEU A 22 1.39 -4.79 3.82
N ALA A 23 2.34 -5.14 2.95
CA ALA A 23 2.03 -5.56 1.59
C ALA A 23 1.16 -6.82 1.56
N ALA A 24 1.49 -7.83 2.38
CA ALA A 24 0.68 -9.04 2.46
C ALA A 24 -0.75 -8.76 2.95
N VAL A 25 -0.90 -7.99 4.03
CA VAL A 25 -2.19 -7.67 4.63
C VAL A 25 -3.02 -6.77 3.72
N ALA A 26 -2.45 -5.65 3.26
CA ALA A 26 -3.13 -4.69 2.39
C ALA A 26 -3.46 -5.28 1.02
N GLY A 27 -2.55 -6.06 0.43
CA GLY A 27 -2.77 -6.73 -0.85
C GLY A 27 -3.91 -7.74 -0.79
N PHE A 28 -3.97 -8.55 0.27
CA PHE A 28 -5.08 -9.46 0.51
C PHE A 28 -6.41 -8.70 0.70
N ALA A 29 -6.42 -7.70 1.57
CA ALA A 29 -7.62 -6.92 1.88
C ALA A 29 -8.13 -6.14 0.66
N GLY A 30 -7.27 -5.38 -0.02
CA GLY A 30 -7.62 -4.58 -1.18
C GLY A 30 -8.17 -5.44 -2.33
N MET A 31 -7.55 -6.58 -2.60
CA MET A 31 -8.05 -7.49 -3.64
C MET A 31 -9.39 -8.12 -3.28
N LYS A 32 -9.60 -8.52 -2.02
CA LYS A 32 -10.91 -9.04 -1.57
C LYS A 32 -12.01 -7.99 -1.60
N THR A 33 -11.69 -6.73 -1.38
CA THR A 33 -12.65 -5.61 -1.47
C THR A 33 -13.05 -5.32 -2.92
N VAL A 34 -12.09 -5.31 -3.85
CA VAL A 34 -12.35 -4.94 -5.25
C VAL A 34 -12.91 -6.11 -6.06
N ALA A 35 -12.36 -7.31 -5.87
CA ALA A 35 -12.72 -8.49 -6.64
C ALA A 35 -13.15 -9.62 -5.69
N LEU A 36 -14.44 -9.97 -5.74
CA LEU A 36 -14.99 -11.20 -5.17
C LEU A 36 -14.54 -12.46 -5.95
N ALA A 37 -13.31 -12.46 -6.47
CA ALA A 37 -12.79 -13.51 -7.33
C ALA A 37 -12.77 -14.86 -6.61
N LYS A 38 -13.45 -15.86 -7.18
CA LYS A 38 -13.51 -17.25 -6.68
C LYS A 38 -12.14 -17.94 -6.71
N LYS A 39 -11.25 -17.54 -7.62
CA LYS A 39 -9.86 -18.00 -7.70
C LYS A 39 -8.93 -16.88 -7.32
N THR A 40 -8.09 -17.17 -6.35
CA THR A 40 -7.25 -16.21 -5.67
C THR A 40 -5.80 -16.57 -6.00
N ASN A 41 -5.10 -15.75 -6.79
CA ASN A 41 -3.67 -15.93 -7.08
C ASN A 41 -2.85 -15.22 -5.99
N PRO A 42 -2.13 -15.95 -5.10
CA PRO A 42 -1.38 -15.35 -4.01
C PRO A 42 -0.27 -14.40 -4.49
N ALA A 43 0.34 -14.68 -5.65
CA ALA A 43 1.38 -13.81 -6.21
C ALA A 43 0.80 -12.45 -6.63
N LEU A 44 -0.41 -12.43 -7.20
CA LEU A 44 -1.09 -11.20 -7.59
C LEU A 44 -1.42 -10.34 -6.36
N PHE A 45 -1.84 -10.97 -5.26
CA PHE A 45 -2.09 -10.26 -4.00
C PHE A 45 -0.85 -9.55 -3.49
N PHE A 46 0.29 -10.25 -3.51
CA PHE A 46 1.52 -9.66 -3.05
C PHE A 46 1.96 -8.49 -3.93
N ILE A 47 1.82 -8.60 -5.26
CA ILE A 47 2.13 -7.51 -6.20
C ILE A 47 1.24 -6.29 -5.92
N VAL A 48 -0.07 -6.49 -5.79
CA VAL A 48 -1.02 -5.42 -5.47
C VAL A 48 -0.69 -4.79 -4.13
N GLY A 49 -0.31 -5.60 -3.14
CA GLY A 49 0.13 -5.16 -1.84
C GLY A 49 1.39 -4.29 -1.88
N VAL A 50 2.44 -4.73 -2.58
CA VAL A 50 3.71 -3.98 -2.72
C VAL A 50 3.47 -2.64 -3.40
N LEU A 51 2.73 -2.65 -4.51
CA LEU A 51 2.37 -1.42 -5.21
C LEU A 51 1.49 -0.52 -4.34
N GLY A 52 0.56 -1.09 -3.59
CA GLY A 52 -0.33 -0.36 -2.69
C GLY A 52 0.40 0.30 -1.53
N VAL A 53 1.32 -0.42 -0.88
CA VAL A 53 2.21 0.10 0.15
C VAL A 53 3.04 1.27 -0.39
N PHE A 54 3.63 1.12 -1.58
CA PHE A 54 4.36 2.20 -2.22
C PHE A 54 3.47 3.41 -2.52
N LEU A 55 2.29 3.19 -3.10
CA LEU A 55 1.35 4.25 -3.44
C LEU A 55 0.86 5.01 -2.18
N GLY A 56 0.60 4.27 -1.10
CA GLY A 56 0.19 4.83 0.18
C GLY A 56 1.29 5.70 0.82
N GLN A 57 2.52 5.19 0.87
CA GLN A 57 3.67 5.94 1.38
C GLN A 57 4.04 7.14 0.51
N PHE A 58 3.85 7.02 -0.80
CA PHE A 58 3.97 8.14 -1.73
C PHE A 58 2.93 9.21 -1.44
N ALA A 59 1.66 8.84 -1.27
CA ALA A 59 0.57 9.78 -1.00
C ALA A 59 0.77 10.53 0.33
N ILE A 60 1.19 9.83 1.40
CA ILE A 60 1.50 10.44 2.70
C ILE A 60 2.52 11.58 2.55
N ARG A 61 3.61 11.33 1.81
CA ARG A 61 4.68 12.31 1.62
C ARG A 61 4.29 13.41 0.63
N TYR A 62 3.64 13.03 -0.46
CA TYR A 62 3.21 13.97 -1.50
C TYR A 62 2.21 15.00 -0.96
N LEU A 63 1.31 14.58 -0.08
CA LEU A 63 0.30 15.43 0.55
C LEU A 63 0.81 16.17 1.80
N GLY A 64 2.08 15.99 2.20
CA GLY A 64 2.63 16.61 3.40
C GLY A 64 2.06 16.08 4.72
N ILE A 65 1.39 14.93 4.70
CA ILE A 65 0.76 14.31 5.89
C ILE A 65 1.82 13.72 6.83
N LYS A 66 3.00 13.40 6.29
CA LYS A 66 4.13 12.84 7.06
C LYS A 66 4.44 13.64 8.33
N ASP A 67 4.53 14.96 8.25
CA ASP A 67 4.91 15.81 9.38
C ASP A 67 3.87 15.81 10.51
N VAL A 68 2.61 15.53 10.16
CA VAL A 68 1.52 15.33 11.14
C VAL A 68 1.64 13.95 11.78
N LEU A 69 1.95 12.92 10.98
CA LEU A 69 2.14 11.55 11.47
C LEU A 69 3.34 11.40 12.39
N ASP A 70 4.42 12.13 12.11
CA ASP A 70 5.64 12.15 12.94
C ASP A 70 5.35 12.67 14.37
N GLN A 71 4.30 13.48 14.56
CA GLN A 71 3.84 13.95 15.88
C GLN A 71 3.03 12.91 16.65
N VAL A 72 2.49 11.90 15.96
CA VAL A 72 1.69 10.79 16.52
C VAL A 72 2.36 9.46 16.22
N ALA A 73 3.63 9.36 16.59
CA ALA A 73 4.49 8.20 16.32
C ALA A 73 3.90 6.87 16.81
N GLU A 74 3.16 6.86 17.92
CA GLU A 74 2.49 5.67 18.46
C GLU A 74 1.44 5.06 17.51
N PHE A 75 0.85 5.88 16.64
CA PHE A 75 -0.19 5.45 15.69
C PHE A 75 0.33 5.28 14.26
N SER A 76 1.62 5.57 14.01
CA SER A 76 2.26 5.49 12.68
C SER A 76 1.94 4.19 11.94
N LEU A 77 2.06 3.05 12.63
CA LEU A 77 1.74 1.72 12.09
C LEU A 77 0.31 1.61 11.53
N ILE A 78 -0.67 2.18 12.24
CA ILE A 78 -2.08 2.14 11.82
C ILE A 78 -2.27 2.98 10.57
N PHE A 79 -1.65 4.16 10.52
CA PHE A 79 -1.71 5.02 9.35
C PHE A 79 -0.98 4.42 8.14
N ASP A 80 0.15 3.74 8.36
CA ASP A 80 0.85 3.01 7.31
C ASP A 80 -0.02 1.88 6.76
N LEU A 81 -0.73 1.15 7.63
CA LEU A 81 -1.67 0.11 7.21
C LEU A 81 -2.86 0.69 6.44
N LEU A 82 -3.44 1.81 6.89
CA LEU A 82 -4.54 2.48 6.20
C LEU A 82 -4.10 2.98 4.82
N ALA A 83 -2.94 3.63 4.74
CA ALA A 83 -2.40 4.12 3.47
C ALA A 83 -2.07 2.97 2.52
N ALA A 84 -1.47 1.89 3.03
CA ALA A 84 -1.21 0.68 2.25
C ALA A 84 -2.51 0.06 1.73
N TYR A 85 -3.55 -0.02 2.57
CA TYR A 85 -4.86 -0.54 2.18
C TYR A 85 -5.52 0.30 1.09
N ILE A 86 -5.55 1.63 1.24
CA ILE A 86 -6.11 2.54 0.23
C ILE A 86 -5.33 2.40 -1.08
N GLY A 87 -3.99 2.39 -1.01
CA GLY A 87 -3.15 2.17 -2.18
C GLY A 87 -3.44 0.83 -2.86
N ALA A 88 -3.55 -0.25 -2.08
CA ALA A 88 -3.84 -1.59 -2.59
C ALA A 88 -5.24 -1.69 -3.19
N PHE A 89 -6.23 -0.99 -2.63
CA PHE A 89 -7.57 -0.86 -3.21
C PHE A 89 -7.51 -0.19 -4.59
N VAL A 90 -6.79 0.93 -4.71
CA VAL A 90 -6.63 1.63 -5.99
C VAL A 90 -5.95 0.75 -7.02
N VAL A 91 -4.83 0.11 -6.66
CA VAL A 91 -4.11 -0.80 -7.55
C VAL A 91 -4.98 -2.00 -7.93
N GLY A 92 -5.67 -2.60 -6.96
CA GLY A 92 -6.60 -3.71 -7.18
C GLY A 92 -7.73 -3.32 -8.13
N ALA A 93 -8.32 -2.14 -7.97
CA ALA A 93 -9.37 -1.61 -8.83
C ALA A 93 -8.91 -1.46 -10.28
N ILE A 94 -7.69 -0.94 -10.48
CA ILE A 94 -7.06 -0.85 -11.80
C ILE A 94 -6.86 -2.25 -12.40
N VAL A 95 -6.30 -3.19 -11.63
CA VAL A 95 -6.08 -4.57 -12.09
C VAL A 95 -7.39 -5.22 -12.51
N HIS A 96 -8.45 -5.08 -11.71
CA HIS A 96 -9.78 -5.63 -12.00
C HIS A 96 -10.40 -5.00 -13.26
N MET A 97 -10.22 -3.71 -13.49
CA MET A 97 -10.73 -3.01 -14.67
C MET A 97 -10.13 -3.58 -15.98
N PHE A 98 -8.85 -3.92 -15.98
CA PHE A 98 -8.16 -4.47 -17.15
C PHE A 98 -8.26 -5.99 -17.29
N SER A 99 -8.47 -6.70 -16.18
CA SER A 99 -8.64 -8.15 -16.15
C SER A 99 -9.78 -8.52 -15.20
N PRO A 100 -11.04 -8.36 -15.65
CA PRO A 100 -12.21 -8.78 -14.89
C PRO A 100 -12.33 -10.30 -14.98
N HIS A 101 -11.59 -11.00 -14.12
CA HIS A 101 -11.70 -12.44 -13.89
C HIS A 101 -12.26 -12.72 -12.50
#